data_AF-A0A7U7CVU2-F1
#
_entry.id   AF-A0A7U7CVU2-F1
#
_cell.length_a   1.000
_cell.length_b   1.000
_cell.length_c   1.000
_cell.angle_alpha   90.00
_cell.angle_beta   90.00
_cell.angle_gamma   90.00
#
_symmetry.space_group_name_H-M   'P 1'
#
loop_
_entity.id
_entity.type
_entity.pdbx_description
1 polymer ?
#
loop_
_entity_poly.entity_id
_entity_poly.type
_entity_poly.pdbx_seq_one_letter_code
_entity_poly.pdbx_strand_id
1 'polypeptide(L)' 'MKELLEKISEHAMAFDKDENPAEYNEVLKLIKKGFVNRLNSTEEKEVIFVRITLEGRKALLKL' A
#
# COMPACT_ATOMS: atom_id res chain seq x y z
N MET A 1 9.87 -4.21 3.25
CA MET A 1 8.79 -3.97 4.25
C MET A 1 8.83 -2.56 4.89
N LYS A 2 9.97 -2.03 5.37
CA LYS A 2 10.04 -0.65 5.91
C LYS A 2 9.95 0.43 4.80
N GLU A 3 10.74 0.27 3.74
CA GLU A 3 10.74 1.18 2.57
C GLU A 3 9.36 1.35 1.92
N LEU A 4 8.61 0.26 1.72
CA LEU A 4 7.29 0.32 1.06
C LEU A 4 6.26 1.07 1.89
N LEU A 5 6.27 0.90 3.21
CA LEU A 5 5.39 1.64 4.11
C LEU A 5 5.79 3.11 4.22
N GLU A 6 7.10 3.42 4.20
CA GLU A 6 7.61 4.81 4.14
C GLU A 6 7.15 5.52 2.87
N LYS A 7 7.26 4.87 1.70
CA LYS A 7 6.77 5.36 0.39
C LYS A 7 5.29 5.77 0.48
N ILE A 8 4.47 4.95 1.13
CA ILE A 8 3.02 5.17 1.30
C ILE A 8 2.69 6.19 2.42
N SER A 9 3.65 6.53 3.29
CA SER A 9 3.36 7.26 4.54
C SER A 9 3.07 8.75 4.34
N GLU A 10 3.57 9.35 3.26
CA GLU A 10 3.38 10.78 2.97
C GLU A 10 2.07 11.08 2.25
N HIS A 11 1.66 10.27 1.26
CA HIS A 11 0.46 10.53 0.43
C HIS A 11 -0.22 9.26 -0.07
N ALA A 12 -1.43 9.39 -0.63
CA ALA A 12 -2.07 8.30 -1.35
C ALA A 12 -1.22 7.92 -2.57
N MET A 13 -0.88 6.64 -2.68
CA MET A 13 -0.03 6.13 -3.76
C MET A 13 -0.76 5.12 -4.62
N ALA A 14 -0.48 5.16 -5.92
CA ALA A 14 -0.93 4.19 -6.89
C ALA A 14 0.14 3.12 -7.10
N PHE A 15 -0.27 1.85 -7.18
CA PHE A 15 0.58 0.75 -7.58
C PHE A 15 -0.06 0.03 -8.74
N ASP A 16 0.66 -0.06 -9.85
CA ASP A 16 0.25 -0.76 -11.07
C ASP A 16 0.85 -2.18 -11.07
N LYS A 17 0.02 -3.18 -11.36
CA LYS A 17 0.43 -4.59 -11.41
C LYS A 17 1.32 -4.91 -12.60
N ASP A 18 1.13 -4.25 -13.75
CA ASP A 18 1.90 -4.49 -14.97
C ASP A 18 3.29 -3.84 -14.88
N GLU A 19 3.38 -2.65 -14.27
CA GLU A 19 4.64 -1.95 -14.08
C GLU A 19 5.47 -2.52 -12.92
N ASN A 20 4.82 -2.81 -11.78
CA ASN A 20 5.51 -3.22 -10.55
C ASN A 20 4.77 -4.37 -9.82
N PRO A 21 4.75 -5.59 -10.39
CA PRO A 21 3.98 -6.73 -9.84
C PRO A 21 4.45 -7.16 -8.45
N ALA A 22 5.73 -6.99 -8.13
CA ALA A 22 6.27 -7.32 -6.81
C ALA A 22 5.76 -6.36 -5.72
N GLU A 23 5.82 -5.05 -5.97
CA GLU A 23 5.29 -4.04 -5.05
C GLU A 23 3.77 -4.17 -4.93
N TYR A 24 3.05 -4.41 -6.03
CA TYR A 24 1.61 -4.64 -6.03
C TYR A 24 1.21 -5.79 -5.09
N ASN A 25 1.89 -6.93 -5.19
CA ASN A 25 1.63 -8.09 -4.32
C ASN A 25 2.00 -7.82 -2.85
N GLU A 26 3.08 -7.08 -2.58
CA GLU A 26 3.42 -6.65 -1.22
C GLU A 26 2.33 -5.74 -0.64
N VAL A 27 1.84 -4.77 -1.41
CA VAL A 27 0.75 -3.87 -1.00
C VAL A 27 -0.52 -4.65 -0.71
N LEU A 28 -0.90 -5.65 -1.52
CA LEU A 28 -2.04 -6.53 -1.23
C LEU A 28 -1.87 -7.27 0.12
N LYS A 29 -0.66 -7.74 0.43
CA LYS A 29 -0.37 -8.34 1.75
C LYS A 29 -0.52 -7.31 2.87
N LEU A 30 -0.07 -6.08 2.67
CA LEU A 30 -0.22 -5.00 3.67
C LEU A 30 -1.69 -4.60 3.86
N ILE A 31 -2.50 -4.61 2.80
CA ILE A 31 -3.96 -4.41 2.88
C ILE A 31 -4.58 -5.52 3.73
N LYS A 32 -4.27 -6.79 3.42
CA LYS A 32 -4.79 -7.95 4.17
C LYS A 32 -4.40 -7.92 5.65
N LYS A 33 -3.23 -7.36 5.97
CA LYS A 33 -2.76 -7.16 7.35
C LYS A 33 -3.35 -5.91 8.04
N GLY A 34 -4.11 -5.08 7.33
CA GLY A 34 -4.70 -3.86 7.88
C GLY A 34 -3.73 -2.68 8.04
N PHE A 35 -2.50 -2.78 7.49
CA PHE A 35 -1.50 -1.72 7.58
C PHE A 35 -1.72 -0.60 6.55
N VAL A 36 -2.42 -0.89 5.46
CA VAL A 36 -2.80 0.09 4.43
C VAL A 36 -4.26 -0.14 4.04
N ASN A 37 -4.98 0.95 3.76
CA ASN A 37 -6.33 0.90 3.22
C ASN A 37 -6.30 1.10 1.71
N ARG A 38 -7.10 0.30 1.00
CA ARG A 38 -7.41 0.52 -0.42
C ARG A 38 -8.41 1.67 -0.53
N LEU A 39 -8.08 2.68 -1.33
CA LEU A 39 -8.92 3.87 -1.54
C LEU A 39 -9.86 3.71 -2.74
N ASN A 40 -9.36 3.15 -3.84
CA ASN A 40 -10.16 2.83 -5.02
C ASN A 40 -9.39 1.87 -5.94
N SER A 41 -10.14 1.13 -6.76
CA SER A 41 -9.64 0.44 -7.94
C SER A 41 -10.61 0.67 -9.07
N THR A 42 -10.15 1.28 -10.15
CA THR A 42 -10.85 1.20 -11.43
C THR A 42 -10.63 -0.18 -12.00
N GLU A 43 -11.66 -1.00 -12.19
CA GLU A 43 -11.53 -2.36 -12.76
C GLU A 43 -10.86 -2.38 -14.14
N GLU A 44 -10.87 -1.25 -14.85
CA GLU A 44 -10.23 -1.08 -16.17
C GLU A 44 -8.71 -0.96 -16.13
N LYS A 45 -8.10 -0.73 -14.96
CA LYS A 45 -6.64 -0.67 -14.81
C LYS A 45 -6.29 -1.40 -13.53
N GLU A 46 -5.41 -2.40 -13.57
CA GLU A 46 -4.93 -3.14 -12.39
C GLU A 46 -4.02 -2.27 -11.49
N VAL A 47 -4.54 -1.08 -11.14
CA VAL A 47 -3.93 -0.03 -10.34
C VAL A 47 -4.70 0.05 -9.04
N ILE A 48 -3.98 -0.09 -7.92
CA ILE A 48 -4.54 0.07 -6.58
C ILE A 48 -4.04 1.37 -5.97
N PHE A 49 -4.98 2.20 -5.52
CA PHE A 49 -4.67 3.35 -4.70
C PHE A 49 -4.71 2.96 -3.24
N VAL A 50 -3.64 3.25 -2.50
CA VAL A 50 -3.53 2.88 -1.09
C VAL A 50 -3.08 4.05 -0.23
N ARG A 51 -3.47 4.00 1.05
CA ARG A 51 -3.03 4.93 2.09
C ARG A 51 -2.70 4.17 3.36
N ILE A 52 -1.65 4.60 4.07
CA ILE A 52 -1.25 3.97 5.33
C ILE A 52 -2.34 4.17 6.41
N THR A 53 -2.62 3.10 7.15
CA THR A 53 -3.53 3.16 8.31
C THR A 53 -2.78 3.64 9.56
N LEU A 54 -3.51 3.85 10.66
CA LEU A 54 -2.88 4.16 11.95
C LEU A 54 -1.98 2.99 12.40
N GLU A 55 -2.44 1.75 12.21
CA GLU A 55 -1.68 0.54 12.57
C GLU A 55 -0.44 0.38 11.68
N GLY A 56 -0.53 0.68 10.38
CA GLY A 56 0.64 0.70 9.50
C GLY A 56 1.69 1.73 9.94
N ARG A 57 1.24 2.91 10.38
CA ARG A 57 2.14 3.94 10.93
C ARG A 57 2.78 3.51 12.24
N LYS A 58 2.05 2.88 13.15
CA LYS A 58 2.63 2.30 14.37
C LYS A 58 3.68 1.23 14.07
N ALA A 59 3.37 0.33 13.13
CA ALA A 59 4.30 -0.71 12.68
C ALA A 59 5.57 -0.13 12.03
N LEU A 60 5.44 0.99 11.32
CA LEU A 60 6.58 1.73 10.75
C LEU A 60 7.48 2.33 11.85
N LEU A 61 6.86 2.90 12.89
CA LEU A 61 7.55 3.60 13.98
C LEU A 61 8.16 2.68 15.04
N LYS A 62 7.85 1.37 15.07
CA LYS A 62 8.31 0.42 16.10
C LYS A 62 8.14 0.97 17.54
N LEU A 63 6.99 1.60 17.83
CA LEU A 63 6.58 1.91 19.20
C LEU A 63 6.00 0.67 19.88
#